data_AF-A0A1Z8Q9J9-F1
#
_entry.id   AF-A0A1Z8Q9J9-F1
#
_cell.length_a   1.000
_cell.length_b   1.000
_cell.length_c   1.000
_cell.angle_alpha   90.00
_cell.angle_beta   90.00
_cell.angle_gamma   90.00
#
_symmetry.space_group_name_H-M   'P 1'
#
loop_
_entity.id
_entity.type
_entity.pdbx_description
1 polymer ?
#
loop_
_entity_poly.entity_id
_entity_poly.type
_entity_poly.pdbx_seq_one_letter_code
_entity_poly.pdbx_strand_id
1 'polypeptide(L)'
;MAVRKPLHYVADSLKQMTTAEIAAFIPYCKWAYSQHPSVDVSLLSSRGGGTEYTRSLLLTTTDTRKTNTSSAANASSFPSQGSLGAIGTVTTNVEIYQYVLNQSSPLFQTRTKVDNRPPRTYPVYWDGSTVRPMNQQDMFDTFYSTALTELADGTDQDGTFRISTDASLAGHSGNHAVKTWSVGVLPNGTIGPLPDGDPSLKVNGMVDTRANAGAYSIPSGVYGDQPTTINTYTILQTYSGLNPPATLKPLYIDANGNAFQYKLERMPYYNSGNNSVDDDLTYLSALIGKDMMAYASYKAAGTNQRIRYHASSGNIRGSQMTDTVLNGSGAYATHQFNTNNYTAAIFPNGSPVTQNTYTLRIENA
;
A
#
# COMPACT_ATOMS: atom_id res chain seq x y z
N MET A 1 -14.56 -0.54 28.39
CA MET A 1 -15.57 0.53 28.46
C MET A 1 -16.81 0.05 27.71
N ALA A 2 -17.82 0.89 27.43
CA ALA A 2 -19.13 0.43 26.92
C ALA A 2 -19.37 0.89 25.48
N VAL A 3 -19.85 -0.04 24.64
CA VAL A 3 -20.39 0.26 23.31
C VAL A 3 -21.56 1.24 23.46
N ARG A 4 -21.56 2.35 22.72
CA ARG A 4 -22.62 3.36 22.72
C ARG A 4 -23.49 3.21 21.48
N LYS A 5 -24.70 3.77 21.56
CA LYS A 5 -25.63 3.87 20.44
C LYS A 5 -25.82 5.33 20.06
N PRO A 6 -25.10 5.83 19.04
CA PRO A 6 -25.20 7.23 18.65
C PRO A 6 -26.62 7.59 18.23
N LEU A 7 -26.99 8.86 18.42
CA LEU A 7 -28.26 9.39 17.95
C LEU A 7 -28.15 9.79 16.48
N HIS A 8 -29.19 9.51 15.72
CA HIS A 8 -29.40 9.96 14.33
C HIS A 8 -30.86 10.39 14.13
N TYR A 9 -31.12 11.23 13.13
CA TYR A 9 -32.49 11.58 12.74
C TYR A 9 -33.04 10.55 11.76
N VAL A 10 -34.24 10.04 12.06
CA VAL A 10 -35.02 9.17 11.17
C VAL A 10 -36.45 9.69 11.12
N ALA A 11 -36.89 10.13 9.94
CA ALA A 11 -38.25 10.64 9.70
C ALA A 11 -38.70 11.63 10.80
N ASP A 12 -37.94 12.71 10.97
CA ASP A 12 -38.20 13.81 11.93
C ASP A 12 -38.16 13.42 13.42
N SER A 13 -37.66 12.23 13.75
CA SER A 13 -37.48 11.77 15.13
C SER A 13 -36.01 11.44 15.43
N LEU A 14 -35.58 11.73 16.66
CA LEU A 14 -34.28 11.28 17.17
C LEU A 14 -34.38 9.82 17.59
N LYS A 15 -33.50 8.98 17.03
CA LYS A 15 -33.39 7.57 17.39
C LYS A 15 -31.96 7.24 17.76
N GLN A 16 -31.78 6.22 18.61
CA GLN A 16 -30.49 5.59 18.82
C GLN A 16 -30.23 4.58 17.69
N MET A 17 -29.03 4.56 17.15
CA MET A 17 -28.60 3.54 16.20
C MET A 17 -28.75 2.15 16.83
N THR A 18 -29.33 1.23 16.06
CA THR A 18 -29.38 -0.19 16.37
C THR A 18 -28.02 -0.85 16.19
N THR A 19 -27.84 -2.04 16.75
CA THR A 19 -26.60 -2.83 16.54
C THR A 19 -26.35 -3.11 15.05
N ALA A 20 -27.41 -3.32 14.26
CA ALA A 20 -27.31 -3.53 12.81
C ALA A 20 -26.84 -2.26 12.09
N GLU A 21 -27.31 -1.09 12.49
CA GLU A 21 -26.88 0.20 11.92
C GLU A 21 -25.44 0.52 12.30
N ILE A 22 -25.00 0.19 13.52
CA ILE A 22 -23.59 0.31 13.93
C ILE A 22 -22.72 -0.59 13.05
N ALA A 23 -23.11 -1.86 12.84
CA ALA A 23 -22.38 -2.78 11.95
C ALA A 23 -22.33 -2.27 10.50
N ALA A 24 -23.45 -1.73 9.98
CA ALA A 24 -23.50 -1.12 8.65
C ALA A 24 -22.64 0.16 8.53
N PHE A 25 -22.21 0.75 9.65
CA PHE A 25 -21.34 1.91 9.70
C PHE A 25 -19.84 1.55 9.67
N ILE A 26 -19.48 0.30 10.00
CA ILE A 26 -18.08 -0.16 10.00
C ILE A 26 -17.38 -0.02 8.63
N PRO A 27 -18.02 -0.35 7.48
CA PRO A 27 -17.43 -0.09 6.16
C PRO A 27 -17.08 1.38 5.92
N TYR A 28 -17.89 2.31 6.42
CA TYR A 28 -17.61 3.75 6.33
C TYR A 28 -16.37 4.14 7.16
N CYS A 29 -16.18 3.54 8.33
CA CYS A 29 -14.98 3.75 9.13
C CYS A 29 -13.72 3.31 8.38
N LYS A 30 -13.75 2.14 7.73
CA LYS A 30 -12.64 1.64 6.91
C LYS A 30 -12.36 2.54 5.69
N TRP A 31 -13.42 2.99 5.01
CA TRP A 31 -13.28 3.96 3.93
C TRP A 31 -12.70 5.29 4.42
N ALA A 32 -13.14 5.82 5.57
CA ALA A 32 -12.60 7.05 6.14
C ALA A 32 -11.10 6.90 6.50
N TYR A 33 -10.72 5.75 7.05
CA TYR A 33 -9.32 5.39 7.29
C TYR A 33 -8.50 5.35 5.98
N SER A 34 -9.06 4.86 4.87
CA SER A 34 -8.36 4.82 3.57
C SER A 34 -7.92 6.18 3.04
N GLN A 35 -8.57 7.26 3.48
CA GLN A 35 -8.18 8.62 3.10
C GLN A 35 -6.88 9.06 3.79
N HIS A 36 -6.58 8.46 4.95
CA HIS A 36 -5.44 8.75 5.83
C HIS A 36 -4.92 7.45 6.49
N PRO A 37 -4.41 6.48 5.73
CA PRO A 37 -3.95 5.22 6.30
C PRO A 37 -2.72 5.47 7.20
N SER A 38 -2.60 4.70 8.29
CA SER A 38 -1.47 4.83 9.23
C SER A 38 -0.18 4.22 8.69
N VAL A 39 -0.29 3.34 7.69
CA VAL A 39 0.81 2.66 7.04
C VAL A 39 0.72 2.85 5.54
N ASP A 40 1.87 3.15 4.93
CA ASP A 40 2.08 3.13 3.48
C ASP A 40 3.11 2.03 3.12
N VAL A 41 2.97 1.43 1.94
CA VAL A 41 3.88 0.39 1.43
C VAL A 41 4.41 0.82 0.06
N SER A 42 5.73 1.03 -0.03
CA SER A 42 6.38 1.53 -1.24
C SER A 42 7.84 1.13 -1.34
N LEU A 43 8.48 1.42 -2.48
CA LEU A 43 9.91 1.17 -2.70
C LEU A 43 10.78 2.26 -2.07
N LEU A 44 12.07 1.96 -1.92
CA LEU A 44 13.09 2.82 -1.29
C LEU A 44 13.11 4.28 -1.76
N SER A 45 12.69 4.57 -2.99
CA SER A 45 12.76 5.91 -3.58
C SER A 45 11.56 6.82 -3.26
N SER A 46 10.52 6.33 -2.59
CA SER A 46 9.22 7.02 -2.53
C SER A 46 9.00 7.87 -1.26
N ARG A 47 9.74 7.64 -0.17
CA ARG A 47 9.63 8.44 1.08
C ARG A 47 10.91 8.39 1.92
N GLY A 48 11.32 9.52 2.47
CA GLY A 48 12.30 9.58 3.56
C GLY A 48 11.68 9.10 4.88
N GLY A 49 12.45 8.41 5.72
CA GLY A 49 12.11 8.24 7.14
C GLY A 49 12.42 9.55 7.86
N GLY A 50 11.43 10.12 8.53
CA GLY A 50 11.53 11.43 9.20
C GLY A 50 10.84 11.41 10.55
N THR A 51 10.78 12.56 11.22
CA THR A 51 10.14 12.66 12.55
C THR A 51 8.68 12.21 12.53
N GLU A 52 7.97 12.38 11.42
CA GLU A 52 6.56 12.02 11.27
C GLU A 52 6.33 10.53 10.95
N TYR A 53 7.28 9.83 10.29
CA TYR A 53 7.11 8.42 9.91
C TYR A 53 8.37 7.59 10.16
N THR A 54 8.18 6.43 10.80
CA THR A 54 9.21 5.40 10.88
C THR A 54 9.18 4.55 9.62
N ARG A 55 10.34 4.43 8.97
CA ARG A 55 10.57 3.53 7.85
C ARG A 55 11.15 2.21 8.37
N SER A 56 10.59 1.09 7.93
CA SER A 56 11.14 -0.26 8.18
C SER A 56 11.21 -1.04 6.88
N LEU A 57 12.35 -1.71 6.64
CA LEU A 57 12.46 -2.67 5.54
C LEU A 57 11.44 -3.78 5.76
N LEU A 58 10.61 -4.03 4.74
CA LEU A 58 9.55 -5.03 4.78
C LEU A 58 10.01 -6.32 4.09
N LEU A 59 10.48 -6.21 2.85
CA LEU A 59 10.93 -7.32 2.01
C LEU A 59 12.12 -6.87 1.15
N THR A 60 13.09 -7.76 0.96
CA THR A 60 14.07 -7.66 -0.13
C THR A 60 13.75 -8.78 -1.11
N THR A 61 13.14 -8.42 -2.23
CA THR A 61 12.83 -9.36 -3.31
C THR A 61 14.02 -9.47 -4.26
N THR A 62 14.17 -10.62 -4.90
CA THR A 62 15.24 -10.89 -5.87
C THR A 62 14.63 -11.20 -7.23
N ASP A 63 15.33 -10.78 -8.28
CA ASP A 63 15.07 -11.12 -9.67
C ASP A 63 16.35 -11.74 -10.23
N THR A 64 16.31 -13.05 -10.48
CA THR A 64 17.49 -13.86 -10.79
C THR A 64 17.37 -14.51 -12.17
N ARG A 65 18.32 -14.19 -13.05
CA ARG A 65 18.43 -14.83 -14.37
C ARG A 65 19.81 -15.36 -14.69
N LYS A 66 19.87 -16.35 -15.58
CA LYS A 66 21.11 -16.86 -16.15
C LYS A 66 21.56 -16.00 -17.33
N THR A 67 22.86 -15.86 -17.53
CA THR A 67 23.40 -15.14 -18.69
C THR A 67 24.65 -15.83 -19.23
N ASN A 68 24.93 -15.62 -20.51
CA ASN A 68 26.20 -16.03 -21.09
C ASN A 68 27.32 -15.11 -20.56
N THR A 69 28.45 -15.70 -20.19
CA THR A 69 29.64 -15.01 -19.67
C THR A 69 30.85 -15.10 -20.61
N SER A 70 30.78 -15.93 -21.65
CA SER A 70 31.93 -16.23 -22.50
C SER A 70 31.52 -16.75 -23.89
N SER A 71 32.15 -16.16 -24.91
CA SER A 71 32.22 -16.70 -26.26
C SER A 71 33.65 -16.64 -26.73
N ALA A 72 34.04 -17.55 -27.61
CA ALA A 72 35.39 -17.58 -28.17
C ALA A 72 35.33 -17.93 -29.66
N ALA A 73 36.31 -17.43 -30.40
CA ALA A 73 36.52 -17.78 -31.79
C ALA A 73 37.94 -18.33 -31.99
N ASN A 74 38.11 -19.20 -32.97
CA ASN A 74 39.40 -19.77 -33.34
C ASN A 74 39.46 -19.94 -34.86
N ALA A 75 40.67 -19.86 -35.41
CA ALA A 75 40.92 -19.87 -36.85
C ALA A 75 40.80 -21.27 -37.49
N SER A 76 40.94 -22.36 -36.74
CA SER A 76 41.08 -23.69 -37.33
C SER A 76 40.15 -24.75 -36.75
N SER A 77 39.50 -24.49 -35.61
CA SER A 77 38.57 -25.44 -34.98
C SER A 77 37.63 -24.77 -33.99
N PHE A 78 36.49 -25.36 -33.66
CA PHE A 78 35.63 -24.84 -32.59
C PHE A 78 36.33 -24.89 -31.22
N PRO A 79 36.32 -23.79 -30.44
CA PRO A 79 36.76 -23.82 -29.05
C PRO A 79 35.96 -24.85 -28.23
N SER A 80 36.64 -25.69 -27.44
CA SER A 80 35.95 -26.71 -26.62
C SER A 80 35.05 -26.08 -25.55
N GLN A 81 34.00 -26.80 -25.14
CA GLN A 81 33.14 -26.34 -24.04
C GLN A 81 33.92 -26.04 -22.76
N GLY A 82 34.91 -26.87 -22.40
CA GLY A 82 35.74 -26.67 -21.20
C GLY A 82 36.68 -25.47 -21.27
N SER A 83 36.90 -24.89 -22.46
CA SER A 83 37.66 -23.63 -22.63
C SER A 83 36.82 -22.37 -22.49
N LEU A 84 35.49 -22.50 -22.40
CA LEU A 84 34.56 -21.39 -22.20
C LEU A 84 34.19 -21.26 -20.72
N GLY A 85 33.86 -20.04 -20.29
CA GLY A 85 33.34 -19.79 -18.94
C GLY A 85 31.97 -20.44 -18.70
N ALA A 86 31.69 -20.81 -17.44
CA ALA A 86 30.38 -21.31 -17.02
C ALA A 86 29.30 -20.22 -17.11
N ILE A 87 28.04 -20.64 -17.27
CA ILE A 87 26.90 -19.71 -17.29
C ILE A 87 26.86 -18.84 -16.03
N GLY A 88 26.76 -17.53 -16.25
CA GLY A 88 26.66 -16.53 -15.20
C GLY A 88 25.27 -16.44 -14.62
N THR A 89 25.16 -15.76 -13.49
CA THR A 89 23.88 -15.43 -12.85
C THR A 89 23.87 -13.93 -12.59
N VAL A 90 22.80 -13.27 -12.99
CA VAL A 90 22.51 -11.87 -12.70
C VAL A 90 21.38 -11.86 -11.69
N THR A 91 21.60 -11.21 -10.54
CA THR A 91 20.57 -11.01 -9.52
C THR A 91 20.43 -9.53 -9.25
N THR A 92 19.22 -9.02 -9.36
CA THR A 92 18.85 -7.67 -8.94
C THR A 92 17.93 -7.74 -7.74
N ASN A 93 18.10 -6.81 -6.80
CA ASN A 93 17.29 -6.75 -5.58
C ASN A 93 16.32 -5.58 -5.67
N VAL A 94 15.10 -5.79 -5.19
CA VAL A 94 14.13 -4.71 -4.97
C VAL A 94 13.67 -4.72 -3.53
N GLU A 95 13.91 -3.60 -2.84
CA GLU A 95 13.55 -3.40 -1.44
C GLU A 95 12.19 -2.71 -1.34
N ILE A 96 11.26 -3.37 -0.66
CA ILE A 96 9.94 -2.86 -0.32
C ILE A 96 9.97 -2.45 1.16
N TYR A 97 9.45 -1.28 1.45
CA TYR A 97 9.39 -0.70 2.78
C TYR A 97 7.95 -0.50 3.24
N GLN A 98 7.77 -0.53 4.55
CA GLN A 98 6.60 0.05 5.20
C GLN A 98 6.98 1.38 5.85
N TYR A 99 6.11 2.38 5.72
CA TYR A 99 6.21 3.67 6.39
C TYR A 99 5.04 3.79 7.34
N VAL A 100 5.33 3.88 8.63
CA VAL A 100 4.29 3.95 9.66
C VAL A 100 4.36 5.29 10.36
N LEU A 101 3.20 5.92 10.51
CA LEU A 101 3.08 7.17 11.24
C LEU A 101 3.61 7.03 12.66
N ASN A 102 4.39 8.00 13.10
CA ASN A 102 4.91 8.07 14.46
C ASN A 102 3.87 8.73 15.35
N GLN A 103 3.12 7.91 16.11
CA GLN A 103 2.20 8.40 17.12
C GLN A 103 2.64 7.99 18.51
N SER A 104 2.65 8.97 19.43
CA SER A 104 2.94 8.78 20.85
C SER A 104 1.67 8.62 21.69
N SER A 105 0.49 8.82 21.09
CA SER A 105 -0.81 8.72 21.73
C SER A 105 -1.85 8.30 20.69
N PRO A 106 -2.92 7.56 21.08
CA PRO A 106 -4.04 7.33 20.19
C PRO A 106 -4.90 8.60 20.05
N LEU A 107 -4.63 9.64 20.85
CA LEU A 107 -5.31 10.93 20.77
C LEU A 107 -4.87 11.67 19.52
N PHE A 108 -5.74 11.73 18.51
CA PHE A 108 -5.71 12.89 17.64
C PHE A 108 -6.19 14.07 18.49
N GLN A 109 -5.27 14.99 18.84
CA GLN A 109 -5.63 16.19 19.59
C GLN A 109 -6.57 17.04 18.73
N THR A 110 -7.88 16.84 18.89
CA THR A 110 -8.93 17.72 18.33
C THR A 110 -8.97 19.07 19.05
N ARG A 111 -7.86 19.55 19.60
CA ARG A 111 -7.90 20.71 20.49
C ARG A 111 -6.62 21.52 20.57
N THR A 112 -6.18 22.04 19.43
CA THR A 112 -5.52 23.35 19.42
C THR A 112 -6.19 24.20 18.34
N LYS A 113 -6.93 25.22 18.78
CA LYS A 113 -7.55 26.23 17.91
C LYS A 113 -6.50 26.85 17.00
N VAL A 114 -6.75 26.87 15.69
CA VAL A 114 -6.09 27.83 14.77
C VAL A 114 -7.13 28.66 14.00
N ASP A 115 -8.32 28.14 13.76
CA ASP A 115 -9.39 28.90 13.12
C ASP A 115 -10.51 29.25 14.11
N ASN A 116 -11.11 30.44 14.00
CA ASN A 116 -12.23 30.95 14.81
C ASN A 116 -13.55 30.11 14.74
N ARG A 117 -13.48 28.83 14.41
CA ARG A 117 -14.62 27.90 14.37
C ARG A 117 -14.94 27.35 15.78
N PRO A 118 -16.22 27.10 16.10
CA PRO A 118 -16.60 26.50 17.37
C PRO A 118 -16.11 25.03 17.47
N PRO A 119 -15.59 24.58 18.63
CA PRO A 119 -15.31 23.16 18.87
C PRO A 119 -16.59 22.32 18.69
N ARG A 120 -16.44 21.09 18.18
CA ARG A 120 -17.53 20.12 17.97
C ARG A 120 -17.26 18.86 18.77
N THR A 121 -18.30 18.22 19.29
CA THR A 121 -18.17 16.94 20.00
C THR A 121 -18.00 15.77 19.03
N TYR A 122 -17.61 14.60 19.55
CA TYR A 122 -17.91 13.31 18.90
C TYR A 122 -19.43 13.10 18.78
N PRO A 123 -19.87 12.06 18.03
CA PRO A 123 -21.26 11.63 18.04
C PRO A 123 -21.88 11.59 19.44
N VAL A 124 -23.14 12.02 19.55
CA VAL A 124 -23.86 12.03 20.83
C VAL A 124 -24.73 10.79 20.99
N TYR A 125 -24.96 10.37 22.22
CA TYR A 125 -25.85 9.26 22.58
C TYR A 125 -26.80 9.69 23.72
N TRP A 126 -27.90 8.98 23.87
CA TRP A 126 -28.78 9.10 25.04
C TRP A 126 -28.30 8.16 26.16
N ASP A 127 -28.00 8.69 27.34
CA ASP A 127 -27.47 7.91 28.47
C ASP A 127 -28.57 7.30 29.38
N GLY A 128 -29.84 7.58 29.10
CA GLY A 128 -30.98 7.24 29.96
C GLY A 128 -31.67 8.47 30.56
N SER A 129 -30.98 9.61 30.60
CA SER A 129 -31.45 10.86 31.24
C SER A 129 -31.14 12.12 30.42
N THR A 130 -29.98 12.19 29.77
CA THR A 130 -29.54 13.32 28.96
C THR A 130 -28.81 12.87 27.70
N VAL A 131 -28.77 13.77 26.72
CA VAL A 131 -27.91 13.60 25.54
C VAL A 131 -26.48 13.94 25.95
N ARG A 132 -25.55 13.00 25.73
CA ARG A 132 -24.13 13.17 26.04
C ARG A 132 -23.26 12.90 24.82
N PRO A 133 -22.16 13.64 24.65
CA PRO A 133 -21.16 13.28 23.65
C PRO A 133 -20.46 11.99 24.04
N MET A 134 -20.16 11.16 23.04
CA MET A 134 -19.20 10.08 23.19
C MET A 134 -17.83 10.67 23.52
N ASN A 135 -17.04 9.94 24.30
CA ASN A 135 -15.61 10.22 24.41
C ASN A 135 -14.84 9.38 23.37
N GLN A 136 -13.51 9.56 23.31
CA GLN A 136 -12.68 8.84 22.35
C GLN A 136 -12.72 7.31 22.53
N GLN A 137 -12.74 6.84 23.78
CA GLN A 137 -12.78 5.41 24.06
C GLN A 137 -14.17 4.82 23.77
N ASP A 138 -15.25 5.60 23.90
CA ASP A 138 -16.57 5.21 23.41
C ASP A 138 -16.55 5.04 21.88
N MET A 139 -15.88 5.94 21.13
CA MET A 139 -15.70 5.81 19.67
C MET A 139 -14.91 4.56 19.31
N PHE A 140 -13.83 4.29 20.05
CA PHE A 140 -13.00 3.12 19.85
C PHE A 140 -13.77 1.81 20.09
N ASP A 141 -14.45 1.71 21.23
CA ASP A 141 -15.22 0.53 21.62
C ASP A 141 -16.41 0.30 20.67
N THR A 142 -17.03 1.37 20.17
CA THR A 142 -18.24 1.27 19.31
C THR A 142 -17.92 1.00 17.85
N PHE A 143 -16.86 1.62 17.30
CA PHE A 143 -16.59 1.59 15.86
C PHE A 143 -15.17 1.12 15.52
N TYR A 144 -14.15 1.76 16.10
CA TYR A 144 -12.78 1.62 15.57
C TYR A 144 -12.19 0.24 15.83
N SER A 145 -12.44 -0.36 16.98
CA SER A 145 -11.93 -1.70 17.32
C SER A 145 -12.33 -2.77 16.30
N THR A 146 -13.60 -2.77 15.91
CA THR A 146 -14.14 -3.70 14.90
C THR A 146 -13.55 -3.37 13.52
N ALA A 147 -13.57 -2.09 13.12
CA ALA A 147 -13.03 -1.67 11.83
C ALA A 147 -11.53 -1.99 11.66
N LEU A 148 -10.71 -1.76 12.68
CA LEU A 148 -9.28 -2.09 12.70
C LEU A 148 -9.04 -3.61 12.69
N THR A 149 -9.90 -4.39 13.35
CA THR A 149 -9.84 -5.86 13.30
C THR A 149 -10.11 -6.36 11.88
N GLU A 150 -11.16 -5.83 11.24
CA GLU A 150 -11.50 -6.18 9.86
C GLU A 150 -10.43 -5.74 8.86
N LEU A 151 -9.79 -4.57 9.04
CA LEU A 151 -8.72 -4.10 8.16
C LEU A 151 -7.57 -5.12 8.02
N ALA A 152 -7.28 -5.90 9.07
CA ALA A 152 -6.18 -6.87 9.09
C ALA A 152 -6.63 -8.33 8.82
N ASP A 153 -7.88 -8.58 8.43
CA ASP A 153 -8.45 -9.93 8.28
C ASP A 153 -7.93 -10.72 7.06
N GLY A 154 -7.19 -10.06 6.15
CA GLY A 154 -6.63 -10.65 4.93
C GLY A 154 -7.48 -10.43 3.68
N THR A 155 -8.72 -9.97 3.83
CA THR A 155 -9.58 -9.59 2.70
C THR A 155 -9.22 -8.20 2.17
N ASP A 156 -9.77 -7.84 1.01
CA ASP A 156 -9.59 -6.50 0.45
C ASP A 156 -10.44 -5.49 1.24
N GLN A 157 -9.75 -4.64 1.98
CA GLN A 157 -10.34 -3.61 2.82
C GLN A 157 -9.79 -2.25 2.43
N ASP A 158 -10.66 -1.24 2.34
CA ASP A 158 -10.26 0.12 1.97
C ASP A 158 -9.07 0.62 2.79
N GLY A 159 -8.06 1.16 2.10
CA GLY A 159 -6.85 1.69 2.73
C GLY A 159 -5.73 0.66 2.93
N THR A 160 -5.97 -0.62 2.59
CA THR A 160 -4.96 -1.67 2.74
C THR A 160 -4.31 -2.07 1.42
N PHE A 161 -3.09 -2.58 1.48
CA PHE A 161 -2.24 -2.92 0.35
C PHE A 161 -2.24 -4.41 0.07
N ARG A 162 -2.11 -4.74 -1.22
CA ARG A 162 -1.94 -6.11 -1.71
C ARG A 162 -0.94 -6.16 -2.85
N ILE A 163 -0.41 -7.35 -3.11
CA ILE A 163 0.31 -7.65 -4.34
C ILE A 163 -0.66 -8.13 -5.42
N SER A 164 -0.45 -7.70 -6.65
CA SER A 164 -1.15 -8.21 -7.83
C SER A 164 -0.18 -8.49 -8.96
N THR A 165 -0.50 -9.45 -9.82
CA THR A 165 0.16 -9.61 -11.14
C THR A 165 -0.46 -8.69 -12.19
N ASP A 166 -1.63 -8.12 -11.92
CA ASP A 166 -2.27 -7.16 -12.79
C ASP A 166 -1.73 -5.76 -12.54
N ALA A 167 -1.57 -4.99 -13.61
CA ALA A 167 -1.15 -3.59 -13.52
C ALA A 167 -2.23 -2.66 -12.93
N SER A 168 -3.46 -3.15 -12.81
CA SER A 168 -4.63 -2.45 -12.27
C SER A 168 -5.71 -3.48 -11.90
N LEU A 169 -6.45 -3.23 -10.82
CA LEU A 169 -7.57 -4.06 -10.37
C LEU A 169 -8.76 -3.16 -10.06
N ALA A 170 -9.98 -3.59 -10.39
CA ALA A 170 -11.18 -2.81 -10.05
C ALA A 170 -11.29 -2.61 -8.53
N GLY A 171 -11.71 -1.42 -8.10
CA GLY A 171 -11.75 -1.08 -6.67
C GLY A 171 -10.36 -0.98 -6.02
N HIS A 172 -9.31 -0.82 -6.82
CA HIS A 172 -7.95 -0.59 -6.35
C HIS A 172 -7.34 0.56 -7.13
N SER A 173 -6.59 1.42 -6.44
CA SER A 173 -5.69 2.34 -7.10
C SER A 173 -4.32 1.68 -7.23
N GLY A 174 -3.72 1.81 -8.43
CA GLY A 174 -2.26 1.74 -8.54
C GLY A 174 -1.73 2.72 -7.50
N ASN A 175 -0.79 2.26 -6.67
CA ASN A 175 -0.31 2.91 -5.46
C ASN A 175 -0.50 4.44 -5.53
N HIS A 176 -1.15 5.01 -4.51
CA HIS A 176 -1.16 6.46 -4.29
C HIS A 176 0.21 6.95 -4.72
N ALA A 177 0.30 7.75 -5.78
CA ALA A 177 1.51 8.46 -6.10
C ALA A 177 1.76 9.30 -4.86
N VAL A 178 2.52 8.73 -3.94
CA VAL A 178 3.22 9.39 -2.87
C VAL A 178 2.33 10.54 -2.35
N LYS A 179 1.32 10.21 -1.50
CA LYS A 179 0.77 11.16 -0.51
C LYS A 179 1.85 11.47 0.53
N THR A 180 2.98 11.83 0.00
CA THR A 180 3.90 12.73 0.60
C THR A 180 3.05 13.97 0.78
N TRP A 181 2.86 14.30 2.04
CA TRP A 181 3.12 15.68 2.41
C TRP A 181 4.59 15.97 2.04
N SER A 182 4.96 15.93 0.76
CA SER A 182 6.11 16.68 0.31
C SER A 182 5.53 18.04 0.02
N VAL A 183 6.11 19.00 0.70
CA VAL A 183 6.28 20.35 0.20
C VAL A 183 7.02 20.20 -1.14
N GLY A 184 6.30 19.82 -2.19
CA GLY A 184 6.78 19.72 -3.55
C GLY A 184 6.44 21.04 -4.25
N VAL A 185 7.46 21.74 -4.72
CA VAL A 185 7.28 22.94 -5.52
C VAL A 185 6.63 22.53 -6.84
N LEU A 186 5.41 23.01 -7.09
CA LEU A 186 4.73 22.83 -8.37
C LEU A 186 5.56 23.52 -9.48
N PRO A 187 5.35 23.16 -10.77
CA PRO A 187 6.05 23.80 -11.90
C PRO A 187 5.93 25.34 -11.95
N ASN A 188 4.97 25.91 -11.22
CA ASN A 188 4.75 27.35 -11.07
C ASN A 188 5.39 27.98 -9.82
N GLY A 189 6.25 27.26 -9.09
CA GLY A 189 6.94 27.78 -7.91
C GLY A 189 6.12 27.82 -6.62
N THR A 190 4.88 27.34 -6.62
CA THR A 190 4.00 27.37 -5.42
C THR A 190 4.08 26.06 -4.64
N ILE A 191 4.09 26.16 -3.30
CA ILE A 191 4.00 25.03 -2.38
C ILE A 191 2.52 24.60 -2.26
N GLY A 192 2.19 23.37 -2.65
CA GLY A 192 0.84 22.82 -2.53
C GLY A 192 0.80 21.30 -2.64
N PRO A 193 -0.25 20.62 -2.12
CA PRO A 193 -0.40 19.18 -2.29
C PRO A 193 -0.58 18.87 -3.77
N LEU A 194 0.24 17.96 -4.28
CA LEU A 194 0.08 17.45 -5.64
C LEU A 194 -1.32 16.83 -5.75
N PRO A 195 -2.10 17.17 -6.80
CA PRO A 195 -3.41 16.58 -7.04
C PRO A 195 -3.33 15.06 -6.97
N ASP A 196 -4.33 14.47 -6.32
CA ASP A 196 -4.59 13.03 -6.27
C ASP A 196 -4.14 12.32 -7.55
N GLY A 197 -3.13 11.45 -7.44
CA GLY A 197 -2.78 10.48 -8.47
C GLY A 197 -2.26 11.09 -9.77
N ASP A 198 -0.94 11.04 -9.95
CA ASP A 198 -0.44 10.76 -11.29
C ASP A 198 -0.61 9.24 -11.54
N PRO A 199 -1.57 8.79 -12.36
CA PRO A 199 -1.74 7.38 -12.69
C PRO A 199 -0.56 6.81 -13.49
N SER A 200 0.43 7.63 -13.85
CA SER A 200 1.63 7.21 -14.57
C SER A 200 2.81 6.80 -13.67
N LEU A 201 2.77 7.06 -12.36
CA LEU A 201 3.83 6.61 -11.43
C LEU A 201 3.54 5.20 -10.90
N LYS A 202 3.67 4.21 -11.78
CA LYS A 202 3.62 2.79 -11.41
C LYS A 202 4.89 2.43 -10.65
N VAL A 203 4.75 2.14 -9.36
CA VAL A 203 5.82 1.55 -8.57
C VAL A 203 5.79 0.04 -8.81
N ASN A 204 6.62 -0.47 -9.72
CA ASN A 204 6.78 -1.90 -9.96
C ASN A 204 7.33 -2.56 -8.68
N GLY A 205 6.54 -3.39 -7.99
CA GLY A 205 6.95 -4.07 -6.75
C GLY A 205 8.12 -5.02 -6.99
N MET A 206 7.88 -6.12 -7.68
CA MET A 206 8.92 -7.06 -8.13
C MET A 206 8.71 -7.33 -9.63
N VAL A 207 9.79 -7.51 -10.38
CA VAL A 207 9.75 -8.03 -11.74
C VAL A 207 10.49 -9.36 -11.75
N ASP A 208 9.86 -10.41 -12.28
CA ASP A 208 10.50 -11.70 -12.51
C ASP A 208 10.99 -11.74 -13.96
N THR A 209 12.30 -11.68 -14.16
CA THR A 209 12.93 -11.81 -15.48
C THR A 209 13.65 -13.14 -15.59
N ARG A 210 13.60 -13.72 -16.79
CA ARG A 210 14.30 -14.97 -17.08
C ARG A 210 15.08 -14.83 -18.38
N ALA A 211 16.15 -15.61 -18.52
CA ALA A 211 16.87 -15.71 -19.77
C ALA A 211 15.94 -16.23 -20.89
N ASN A 212 15.88 -15.50 -22.00
CA ASN A 212 15.23 -15.93 -23.23
C ASN A 212 16.20 -16.81 -24.02
N ALA A 213 16.20 -18.11 -23.72
CA ALA A 213 17.10 -19.08 -24.33
C ALA A 213 17.03 -19.08 -25.87
N GLY A 214 15.87 -18.79 -26.46
CA GLY A 214 15.68 -18.75 -27.92
C GLY A 214 16.20 -17.49 -28.61
N ALA A 215 16.55 -16.44 -27.87
CA ALA A 215 17.07 -15.19 -28.44
C ALA A 215 18.60 -15.22 -28.67
N TYR A 216 19.30 -16.11 -27.97
CA TYR A 216 20.75 -16.25 -28.14
C TYR A 216 21.09 -16.85 -29.51
N SER A 217 22.05 -16.25 -30.21
CA SER A 217 22.41 -16.65 -31.58
C SER A 217 23.86 -16.30 -31.87
N ILE A 218 24.70 -17.33 -32.08
CA ILE A 218 26.08 -17.14 -32.57
C ILE A 218 26.09 -16.52 -33.97
N PRO A 219 25.33 -17.03 -34.97
CA PRO A 219 25.32 -16.46 -36.33
C PRO A 219 24.96 -14.98 -36.36
N SER A 220 24.03 -14.55 -35.50
CA SER A 220 23.57 -13.16 -35.42
C SER A 220 24.39 -12.30 -34.45
N GLY A 221 25.39 -12.87 -33.78
CA GLY A 221 26.23 -12.15 -32.82
C GLY A 221 25.55 -11.80 -31.49
N VAL A 222 24.46 -12.47 -31.14
CA VAL A 222 23.67 -12.22 -29.93
C VAL A 222 24.18 -13.11 -28.79
N TYR A 223 25.19 -12.62 -28.07
CA TYR A 223 25.80 -13.29 -26.92
C TYR A 223 25.43 -12.66 -25.58
N GLY A 224 25.12 -11.36 -25.57
CA GLY A 224 24.82 -10.61 -24.34
C GLY A 224 23.52 -11.05 -23.66
N ASP A 225 23.30 -10.58 -22.45
CA ASP A 225 22.10 -10.86 -21.66
C ASP A 225 20.81 -10.63 -22.45
N GLN A 226 19.94 -11.63 -22.50
CA GLN A 226 18.66 -11.60 -23.21
C GLN A 226 17.51 -11.88 -22.21
N PRO A 227 17.13 -10.92 -21.35
CA PRO A 227 16.02 -11.12 -20.42
C PRO A 227 14.67 -11.08 -21.15
N THR A 228 13.73 -11.89 -20.69
CA THR A 228 12.30 -11.73 -20.92
C THR A 228 11.59 -11.59 -19.59
N THR A 229 10.63 -10.66 -19.50
CA THR A 229 9.76 -10.56 -18.33
C THR A 229 8.79 -11.74 -18.32
N ILE A 230 8.73 -12.44 -17.20
CA ILE A 230 7.78 -13.53 -16.97
C ILE A 230 6.57 -12.99 -16.23
N ASN A 231 6.80 -12.28 -15.13
CA ASN A 231 5.75 -11.65 -14.34
C ASN A 231 6.18 -10.26 -13.89
N THR A 232 5.20 -9.39 -13.73
CA THR A 232 5.35 -8.11 -13.04
C THR A 232 4.39 -8.11 -11.87
N TYR A 233 4.92 -7.83 -10.69
CA TYR A 233 4.15 -7.73 -9.46
C TYR A 233 4.01 -6.26 -9.07
N THR A 234 2.77 -5.81 -8.89
CA THR A 234 2.44 -4.45 -8.50
C THR A 234 1.91 -4.42 -7.07
N ILE A 235 2.21 -3.33 -6.37
CA ILE A 235 1.59 -3.03 -5.07
C ILE A 235 0.38 -2.14 -5.34
N LEU A 236 -0.80 -2.62 -4.96
CA LEU A 236 -2.06 -1.90 -5.13
C LEU A 236 -2.67 -1.56 -3.78
N GLN A 237 -3.22 -0.37 -3.65
CA GLN A 237 -4.03 0.01 -2.50
C GLN A 237 -5.50 -0.25 -2.83
N THR A 238 -6.20 -0.90 -1.90
CA THR A 238 -7.64 -1.13 -2.01
C THR A 238 -8.37 0.20 -1.81
N TYR A 239 -9.22 0.54 -2.77
CA TYR A 239 -10.14 1.67 -2.70
C TYR A 239 -11.41 1.30 -3.46
N SER A 240 -12.35 0.68 -2.76
CA SER A 240 -13.60 0.17 -3.32
C SER A 240 -14.57 1.28 -3.76
N GLY A 241 -14.26 2.53 -3.46
CA GLY A 241 -15.13 3.67 -3.76
C GLY A 241 -16.46 3.60 -3.02
N LEU A 242 -16.51 2.91 -1.88
CA LEU A 242 -17.71 2.75 -1.06
C LEU A 242 -18.38 4.11 -0.80
N ASN A 243 -19.68 4.15 -1.05
CA ASN A 243 -20.50 5.28 -0.64
C ASN A 243 -20.78 5.17 0.87
N PRO A 244 -20.70 6.28 1.61
CA PRO A 244 -21.17 6.33 2.99
C PRO A 244 -22.63 5.84 3.10
N PRO A 245 -23.03 5.21 4.21
CA PRO A 245 -24.44 4.93 4.47
C PRO A 245 -25.21 6.25 4.57
N ALA A 246 -25.87 6.66 3.48
CA ALA A 246 -26.44 8.01 3.32
C ALA A 246 -27.46 8.39 4.43
N THR A 247 -28.06 7.41 5.08
CA THR A 247 -29.12 7.56 6.09
C THR A 247 -28.62 7.53 7.53
N LEU A 248 -27.38 7.10 7.80
CA LEU A 248 -26.86 6.92 9.16
C LEU A 248 -25.98 8.08 9.60
N LYS A 249 -26.51 9.30 9.57
CA LYS A 249 -25.79 10.54 9.93
C LYS A 249 -25.88 10.80 11.44
N PRO A 250 -24.85 10.49 12.25
CA PRO A 250 -24.91 10.71 13.68
C PRO A 250 -24.96 12.22 14.00
N LEU A 251 -25.42 12.56 15.20
CA LEU A 251 -25.46 13.95 15.64
C LEU A 251 -24.20 14.35 16.41
N TYR A 252 -23.77 15.59 16.27
CA TYR A 252 -22.80 16.25 17.15
C TYR A 252 -23.42 17.51 17.79
N ILE A 253 -22.81 17.98 18.87
CA ILE A 253 -23.13 19.27 19.49
C ILE A 253 -22.02 20.27 19.16
N ASP A 254 -22.40 21.47 18.71
CA ASP A 254 -21.48 22.58 18.49
C ASP A 254 -21.15 23.32 19.81
N ALA A 255 -20.25 24.31 19.76
CA ALA A 255 -19.88 25.06 20.96
C ALA A 255 -21.03 25.92 21.54
N ASN A 256 -22.11 26.12 20.80
CA ASN A 256 -23.29 26.86 21.24
C ASN A 256 -24.35 25.93 21.86
N GLY A 257 -24.09 24.61 21.93
CA GLY A 257 -25.03 23.62 22.45
C GLY A 257 -26.07 23.15 21.43
N ASN A 258 -25.95 23.54 20.16
CA ASN A 258 -26.89 23.15 19.11
C ASN A 258 -26.51 21.79 18.53
N ALA A 259 -27.52 20.94 18.29
CA ALA A 259 -27.34 19.62 17.73
C ALA A 259 -27.47 19.64 16.19
N PHE A 260 -26.51 19.02 15.51
CA PHE A 260 -26.45 18.96 14.04
C PHE A 260 -26.07 17.56 13.58
N GLN A 261 -26.41 17.21 12.34
CA GLN A 261 -25.95 15.96 11.72
C GLN A 261 -24.57 16.12 11.08
N TYR A 262 -23.74 15.10 11.20
CA TYR A 262 -22.53 15.04 10.39
C TYR A 262 -22.84 14.88 8.90
N LYS A 263 -21.95 15.41 8.07
CA LYS A 263 -21.79 15.01 6.67
C LYS A 263 -21.05 13.69 6.62
N LEU A 264 -21.46 12.81 5.70
CA LEU A 264 -20.82 11.52 5.49
C LEU A 264 -20.10 11.42 4.14
N GLU A 265 -20.25 12.38 3.25
CA GLU A 265 -19.52 12.37 1.97
C GLU A 265 -17.99 12.56 2.16
N ARG A 266 -17.23 12.27 1.10
CA ARG A 266 -15.81 12.62 1.02
C ARG A 266 -15.66 14.12 1.21
N MET A 267 -14.78 14.50 2.15
CA MET A 267 -14.40 15.89 2.28
C MET A 267 -13.80 16.36 0.94
N PRO A 268 -14.22 17.52 0.40
CA PRO A 268 -13.66 18.06 -0.84
C PRO A 268 -12.14 18.25 -0.72
N TYR A 269 -11.42 17.92 -1.81
CA TYR A 269 -9.97 18.13 -1.90
C TYR A 269 -9.63 19.62 -1.78
N TYR A 270 -8.69 19.98 -0.89
CA TYR A 270 -8.38 21.36 -0.53
C TYR A 270 -7.17 21.90 -1.33
N ASN A 271 -7.35 23.02 -2.03
CA ASN A 271 -6.32 23.70 -2.84
C ASN A 271 -5.55 24.72 -1.97
N SER A 272 -4.22 24.70 -2.01
CA SER A 272 -3.28 25.27 -1.01
C SER A 272 -3.19 26.80 -0.87
N GLY A 273 -4.15 27.56 -1.39
CA GLY A 273 -4.04 29.03 -1.47
C GLY A 273 -4.44 29.82 -0.21
N ASN A 274 -5.11 29.21 0.77
CA ASN A 274 -5.55 29.90 1.98
C ASN A 274 -5.26 29.05 3.21
N ASN A 275 -4.43 29.62 4.07
CA ASN A 275 -3.81 29.05 5.27
C ASN A 275 -4.76 28.20 6.15
N SER A 276 -4.22 27.04 6.56
CA SER A 276 -4.61 26.15 7.67
C SER A 276 -6.05 25.65 7.72
N VAL A 277 -6.42 24.77 6.80
CA VAL A 277 -7.70 24.02 6.86
C VAL A 277 -7.45 22.65 7.44
N ASP A 278 -7.39 22.58 8.77
CA ASP A 278 -7.51 21.34 9.52
C ASP A 278 -8.92 20.77 9.29
N ASP A 279 -9.06 20.00 8.21
CA ASP A 279 -10.05 18.94 7.98
C ASP A 279 -11.40 19.15 8.65
N ASP A 280 -12.30 19.85 7.95
CA ASP A 280 -13.64 20.23 8.38
C ASP A 280 -14.37 19.09 9.12
N LEU A 281 -14.34 19.12 10.47
CA LEU A 281 -14.96 18.13 11.34
C LEU A 281 -16.50 18.07 11.22
N THR A 282 -17.12 18.83 10.32
CA THR A 282 -18.50 18.54 9.89
C THR A 282 -18.59 17.27 9.07
N TYR A 283 -17.51 16.87 8.39
CA TYR A 283 -17.37 15.56 7.76
C TYR A 283 -16.89 14.55 8.80
N LEU A 284 -17.72 13.56 9.09
CA LEU A 284 -17.36 12.52 10.07
C LEU A 284 -16.14 11.70 9.61
N SER A 285 -15.86 11.67 8.30
CA SER A 285 -14.71 10.99 7.73
C SER A 285 -13.38 11.60 8.16
N ALA A 286 -13.34 12.94 8.34
CA ALA A 286 -12.15 13.63 8.83
C ALA A 286 -11.84 13.23 10.28
N LEU A 287 -12.87 13.21 11.13
CA LEU A 287 -12.74 12.82 12.54
C LEU A 287 -12.33 11.35 12.67
N ILE A 288 -13.09 10.45 12.04
CA ILE A 288 -12.87 9.00 12.11
C ILE A 288 -11.55 8.61 11.46
N GLY A 289 -11.25 9.12 10.27
CA GLY A 289 -10.03 8.78 9.55
C GLY A 289 -8.78 9.11 10.36
N LYS A 290 -8.74 10.30 10.97
CA LYS A 290 -7.61 10.73 11.81
C LYS A 290 -7.49 9.97 13.12
N ASP A 291 -8.60 9.75 13.81
CA ASP A 291 -8.60 8.94 15.03
C ASP A 291 -8.14 7.52 14.74
N MET A 292 -8.74 6.86 13.74
CA MET A 292 -8.37 5.50 13.36
C MET A 292 -6.91 5.43 12.90
N MET A 293 -6.42 6.43 12.16
CA MET A 293 -5.00 6.53 11.81
C MET A 293 -4.12 6.57 13.06
N ALA A 294 -4.51 7.34 14.08
CA ALA A 294 -3.79 7.41 15.36
C ALA A 294 -3.82 6.09 16.13
N TYR A 295 -5.00 5.47 16.25
CA TYR A 295 -5.14 4.13 16.86
C TYR A 295 -4.34 3.05 16.10
N ALA A 296 -4.38 3.07 14.77
CA ALA A 296 -3.69 2.11 13.91
C ALA A 296 -2.17 2.28 13.87
N SER A 297 -1.63 3.39 14.38
CA SER A 297 -0.17 3.64 14.46
C SER A 297 0.36 3.49 15.89
N TYR A 298 -0.42 3.89 16.89
CA TYR A 298 -0.04 3.88 18.29
C TYR A 298 -0.02 2.47 18.90
N LYS A 299 1.06 2.11 19.59
CA LYS A 299 1.17 0.84 20.32
C LYS A 299 0.68 1.01 21.76
N ALA A 300 -0.61 0.89 22.01
CA ALA A 300 -1.09 0.84 23.39
C ALA A 300 -0.65 -0.49 24.04
N ALA A 301 -0.12 -0.41 25.26
CA ALA A 301 0.33 -1.60 25.99
C ALA A 301 -0.82 -2.60 26.17
N GLY A 302 -0.60 -3.86 25.81
CA GLY A 302 -1.58 -4.94 25.96
C GLY A 302 -2.72 -4.95 24.92
N THR A 303 -2.60 -4.22 23.81
CA THR A 303 -3.59 -4.22 22.72
C THR A 303 -2.96 -4.58 21.37
N ASN A 304 -3.72 -5.28 20.51
CA ASN A 304 -3.35 -5.57 19.12
C ASN A 304 -4.23 -4.72 18.20
N GLN A 305 -3.82 -3.47 17.96
CA GLN A 305 -4.64 -2.49 17.21
C GLN A 305 -3.85 -1.79 16.11
N ARG A 306 -2.53 -2.01 16.02
CA ARG A 306 -1.72 -1.39 14.99
C ARG A 306 -1.79 -2.20 13.72
N ILE A 307 -2.12 -1.53 12.63
CA ILE A 307 -1.97 -2.14 11.31
C ILE A 307 -0.48 -2.20 10.98
N ARG A 308 0.02 -3.38 10.62
CA ARG A 308 1.39 -3.57 10.15
C ARG A 308 1.44 -4.54 8.99
N TYR A 309 2.42 -4.36 8.10
CA TYR A 309 2.74 -5.32 7.06
C TYR A 309 3.97 -6.13 7.46
N HIS A 310 3.98 -7.40 7.07
CA HIS A 310 5.04 -8.36 7.41
C HIS A 310 5.34 -9.27 6.22
N ALA A 311 6.54 -9.86 6.23
CA ALA A 311 6.94 -10.88 5.26
C ALA A 311 6.52 -12.30 5.68
N SER A 312 6.37 -12.56 6.98
CA SER A 312 6.27 -13.93 7.52
C SER A 312 5.09 -14.18 8.47
N SER A 313 4.53 -13.15 9.11
CA SER A 313 3.39 -13.27 10.03
C SER A 313 2.14 -12.56 9.51
N GLY A 314 0.97 -12.93 10.04
CA GLY A 314 -0.31 -12.35 9.63
C GLY A 314 -0.93 -12.97 8.38
N ASN A 315 -1.96 -12.30 7.87
CA ASN A 315 -2.79 -12.75 6.77
C ASN A 315 -2.20 -12.34 5.41
N ILE A 316 -2.22 -13.23 4.43
CA ILE A 316 -1.67 -12.99 3.09
C ILE A 316 -2.46 -11.89 2.37
N ARG A 317 -1.75 -10.96 1.71
CA ARG A 317 -2.35 -9.89 0.91
C ARG A 317 -1.95 -9.97 -0.56
N GLY A 318 -2.79 -10.67 -1.31
CA GLY A 318 -2.68 -10.78 -2.77
C GLY A 318 -1.75 -11.90 -3.23
N SER A 319 -1.15 -11.73 -4.41
CA SER A 319 -0.33 -12.77 -5.04
C SER A 319 1.01 -12.97 -4.34
N GLN A 320 1.52 -14.20 -4.35
CA GLN A 320 2.90 -14.48 -4.00
C GLN A 320 3.82 -14.04 -5.14
N MET A 321 4.90 -13.31 -4.82
CA MET A 321 5.89 -12.90 -5.80
C MET A 321 6.93 -14.02 -5.94
N THR A 322 7.13 -14.53 -7.14
CA THR A 322 8.00 -15.70 -7.39
C THR A 322 9.16 -15.28 -8.28
N ASP A 323 10.38 -15.58 -7.86
CA ASP A 323 11.61 -15.44 -8.66
C ASP A 323 11.86 -16.76 -9.38
N THR A 324 11.93 -16.76 -10.70
CA THR A 324 12.09 -17.99 -11.48
C THR A 324 13.32 -17.96 -12.39
N VAL A 325 14.17 -18.98 -12.25
CA VAL A 325 15.43 -19.09 -12.98
C VAL A 325 15.46 -20.37 -13.82
N LEU A 326 16.22 -20.37 -14.92
CA LEU A 326 16.50 -21.60 -15.64
C LEU A 326 17.53 -22.45 -14.87
N ASN A 327 17.28 -23.75 -14.74
CA ASN A 327 18.09 -24.67 -13.95
C ASN A 327 19.21 -25.40 -14.73
N GLY A 328 19.37 -25.14 -16.03
CA GLY A 328 20.36 -25.83 -16.85
C GLY A 328 21.79 -25.31 -16.62
N SER A 329 22.77 -26.20 -16.87
CA SER A 329 24.20 -25.89 -16.72
C SER A 329 24.82 -25.17 -17.93
N GLY A 330 24.01 -24.84 -18.94
CA GLY A 330 24.43 -24.20 -20.18
C GLY A 330 24.37 -25.13 -21.40
N ALA A 331 23.85 -24.62 -22.51
CA ALA A 331 23.87 -25.28 -23.81
C ALA A 331 25.08 -24.79 -24.62
N TYR A 332 25.97 -25.71 -24.96
CA TYR A 332 27.09 -25.43 -25.86
C TYR A 332 26.58 -25.30 -27.29
N ALA A 333 26.97 -24.22 -27.96
CA ALA A 333 26.62 -23.93 -29.34
C ALA A 333 27.85 -23.52 -30.14
N THR A 334 27.82 -23.77 -31.44
CA THR A 334 28.92 -23.48 -32.37
C THR A 334 28.40 -22.90 -33.67
N HIS A 335 29.17 -22.02 -34.31
CA HIS A 335 28.90 -21.56 -35.67
C HIS A 335 30.19 -21.26 -36.42
N GLN A 336 30.29 -21.75 -37.65
CA GLN A 336 31.38 -21.42 -38.56
C GLN A 336 30.94 -20.31 -39.50
N PHE A 337 31.60 -19.16 -39.44
CA PHE A 337 31.31 -18.03 -40.34
C PHE A 337 32.04 -18.18 -41.68
N ASN A 338 33.25 -18.72 -41.64
CA ASN A 338 34.07 -19.03 -42.80
C ASN A 338 35.19 -20.00 -42.42
N THR A 339 36.08 -20.33 -43.35
CA THR A 339 37.18 -21.28 -43.16
C THR A 339 38.12 -20.93 -42.01
N ASN A 340 38.23 -19.65 -41.63
CA ASN A 340 39.14 -19.15 -40.61
C ASN A 340 38.43 -18.55 -39.38
N ASN A 341 37.15 -18.87 -39.17
CA ASN A 341 36.39 -18.34 -38.04
C ASN A 341 35.34 -19.35 -37.55
N TYR A 342 35.74 -20.09 -36.52
CA TYR A 342 34.93 -21.04 -35.77
C TYR A 342 34.61 -20.45 -34.41
N THR A 343 33.35 -20.08 -34.18
CA THR A 343 32.91 -19.48 -32.91
C THR A 343 32.13 -20.48 -32.08
N ALA A 344 32.32 -20.45 -30.77
CA ALA A 344 31.56 -21.23 -29.79
C ALA A 344 31.14 -20.37 -28.59
N ALA A 345 30.01 -20.73 -27.99
CA ALA A 345 29.47 -20.08 -26.80
C ALA A 345 28.67 -21.07 -25.94
N ILE A 346 28.45 -20.71 -24.67
CA ILE A 346 27.52 -21.43 -23.78
C ILE A 346 26.34 -20.51 -23.47
N PHE A 347 25.12 -20.96 -23.75
CA PHE A 347 23.90 -20.18 -23.53
C PHE A 347 23.04 -20.76 -22.41
N PRO A 348 22.28 -19.91 -21.68
CA PRO A 348 21.28 -20.39 -20.72
C PRO A 348 20.33 -21.42 -21.32
N ASN A 349 20.03 -22.48 -20.57
CA ASN A 349 19.14 -23.57 -20.97
C ASN A 349 18.45 -24.20 -19.75
N GLY A 350 17.66 -25.24 -19.98
CA GLY A 350 16.97 -25.99 -18.93
C GLY A 350 15.51 -25.57 -18.78
N SER A 351 14.91 -25.97 -17.67
CA SER A 351 13.51 -25.65 -17.35
C SER A 351 13.45 -24.56 -16.28
N PRO A 352 12.37 -23.75 -16.26
CA PRO A 352 12.12 -22.81 -15.19
C PRO A 352 11.93 -23.51 -13.85
N VAL A 353 12.58 -23.01 -12.81
CA VAL A 353 12.36 -23.42 -11.42
C VAL A 353 12.17 -22.19 -10.55
N THR A 354 11.39 -22.32 -9.49
CA THR A 354 11.26 -21.28 -8.46
C THR A 354 12.54 -21.22 -7.65
N GLN A 355 13.20 -20.06 -7.66
CA GLN A 355 14.37 -19.78 -6.83
C GLN A 355 13.93 -19.28 -5.46
N ASN A 356 13.02 -18.32 -5.42
CA ASN A 356 12.50 -17.71 -4.20
C ASN A 356 11.00 -17.40 -4.32
N THR A 357 10.32 -17.32 -3.19
CA THR A 357 8.93 -16.87 -3.09
C THR A 357 8.78 -15.87 -1.95
N TYR A 358 8.13 -14.76 -2.23
CA TYR A 358 7.91 -13.66 -1.30
C TYR A 358 6.41 -13.39 -1.15
N THR A 359 5.98 -13.00 0.04
CA THR A 359 4.56 -12.75 0.32
C THR A 359 4.40 -11.49 1.15
N LEU A 360 3.49 -10.62 0.74
CA LEU A 360 3.01 -9.51 1.56
C LEU A 360 1.95 -10.03 2.53
N ARG A 361 2.06 -9.67 3.80
CA ARG A 361 1.09 -10.04 4.84
C ARG A 361 0.71 -8.85 5.68
N ILE A 362 -0.47 -8.89 6.30
CA ILE A 362 -0.99 -7.84 7.20
C ILE A 362 -1.40 -8.44 8.55
N GLU A 363 -1.19 -7.72 9.64
CA GLU A 363 -1.65 -8.10 10.97
C GLU A 363 -1.96 -6.90 11.87
N ASN A 364 -2.60 -7.21 12.99
CA ASN A 364 -2.73 -6.31 14.13
C ASN A 364 -1.60 -6.60 15.14
N ALA A 365 -0.72 -5.63 15.36
CA ALA A 365 0.55 -5.80 16.11
C ALA A 365 0.74 -4.89 17.33
#